data_AF-A0A941ALZ9-F1
#
_entry.id   AF-A0A941ALZ9-F1
#
_cell.length_a   1.000
_cell.length_b   1.000
_cell.length_c   1.000
_cell.angle_alpha   90.00
_cell.angle_beta   90.00
_cell.angle_gamma   90.00
#
_symmetry.space_group_name_H-M   'P 1'
#
loop_
_entity.id
_entity.type
_entity.pdbx_description
1 polymer ?
#
loop_
_entity_poly.entity_id
_entity_poly.type
_entity_poly.pdbx_seq_one_letter_code
_entity_poly.pdbx_strand_id
1 'polypeptide(L)'
;MKNLKNWLSIGFLFILAISLVACSSSEDEGDTNTEDGNAGGEEEVELTFWAFGATGYDALVEEYQKQNPNVKIKFRTAETAEHHDALFTALSAGSGAPDIAMLEVDQFDRFKVAQDRFENLYDYGAADVQDEYLDWKWNAGEDASGEFLFALPTDIGPKALYYRTDVFEEAGLPTDPAEVEALINSPEEFKKAGLQVKENTGKPFVDSMEMAYRALLDPAVETYLNPEGELLIEEEGNQVKVAYDYAVELNEAGLVGNYEMWTPEWASAVNEGDFAAELGAGWLKGWMEGNATDAVGKFRVAALPTEFAANWGGSYIAVPGDTEHAQEAYDFVEWLVSPENQLKSFQSHGLFPSATAVYEMEEFAATEDEFFGGQITSEVFAKAAQDIEGAVYKGEKYFPVHQEVINALHNVQDGADPEEEWDAAVKRAQDLISR
;
A
#
# COMPACT_ATOMS: atom_id res chain seq x y z
N MET A 1 22.92 19.58 -42.23
CA MET A 1 24.26 19.43 -42.84
C MET A 1 25.21 18.99 -41.73
N LYS A 2 25.42 17.67 -41.61
CA LYS A 2 26.64 16.95 -42.01
C LYS A 2 27.90 17.45 -41.28
N ASN A 3 28.47 16.59 -40.44
CA ASN A 3 29.70 15.88 -40.80
C ASN A 3 29.87 14.58 -40.00
N LEU A 4 29.58 13.47 -40.68
CA LEU A 4 30.19 12.16 -40.49
C LEU A 4 31.71 12.25 -40.74
N LYS A 5 32.49 11.37 -40.12
CA LYS A 5 33.38 10.47 -40.87
C LYS A 5 33.80 9.24 -40.08
N ASN A 6 33.34 8.10 -40.61
CA ASN A 6 33.82 6.73 -40.44
C ASN A 6 35.36 6.62 -40.59
N TRP A 7 36.00 5.61 -39.98
CA TRP A 7 36.37 4.38 -40.73
C TRP A 7 36.96 3.22 -39.90
N LEU A 8 36.39 2.04 -40.16
CA LEU A 8 37.00 0.73 -40.47
C LEU A 8 37.70 -0.14 -39.42
N SER A 9 36.97 -1.23 -39.15
CA SER A 9 37.36 -2.60 -38.83
C SER A 9 38.62 -3.14 -39.49
N ILE A 10 39.38 -3.97 -38.76
CA ILE A 10 40.02 -5.21 -39.26
C ILE A 10 39.99 -6.24 -38.12
N GLY A 11 39.33 -7.38 -38.36
CA GLY A 11 39.38 -8.55 -37.48
C GLY A 11 40.58 -9.45 -37.78
N PHE A 12 40.93 -10.32 -36.83
CA PHE A 12 41.71 -11.51 -37.11
C PHE A 12 41.31 -12.68 -36.18
N LEU A 13 41.20 -13.84 -36.82
CA LEU A 13 40.67 -15.13 -36.38
C LEU A 13 41.75 -16.02 -35.71
N PHE A 14 41.26 -17.03 -34.96
CA PHE A 14 41.89 -18.34 -34.65
C PHE A 14 43.04 -18.34 -33.62
N ILE A 15 43.16 -19.27 -32.65
CA ILE A 15 43.19 -20.75 -32.74
C ILE A 15 42.82 -21.37 -31.37
N LEU A 16 42.03 -22.45 -31.42
CA LEU A 16 41.71 -23.40 -30.33
C LEU A 16 42.82 -24.46 -30.22
N ALA A 17 43.29 -24.79 -29.02
CA ALA A 17 44.19 -25.92 -28.79
C ALA A 17 43.68 -26.80 -27.63
N ILE A 18 43.23 -28.00 -27.98
CA ILE A 18 42.86 -29.11 -27.10
C ILE A 18 44.16 -29.87 -26.75
N SER A 19 44.33 -30.24 -25.48
CA SER A 19 45.28 -31.28 -25.08
C SER A 19 44.61 -32.29 -24.14
N LEU A 20 44.36 -33.47 -24.68
CA LEU A 20 44.08 -34.72 -23.98
C LEU A 20 45.43 -35.45 -23.79
N VAL A 21 45.76 -35.83 -22.56
CA VAL A 21 46.76 -36.87 -22.28
C VAL A 21 46.14 -37.86 -21.30
N ALA A 22 46.21 -39.13 -21.70
CA ALA A 22 45.74 -40.30 -20.98
C ALA A 22 46.92 -41.16 -20.48
N CYS A 23 46.58 -42.10 -19.59
CA CYS A 23 47.37 -43.22 -19.02
C CYS A 23 48.29 -42.87 -17.83
N SER A 24 48.37 -43.64 -16.73
CA SER A 24 48.16 -45.08 -16.56
C SER A 24 47.77 -45.51 -15.12
N SER A 25 47.15 -46.69 -15.04
CA SER A 25 46.71 -47.48 -13.87
C SER A 25 47.80 -48.34 -13.20
N SER A 26 47.69 -48.57 -11.88
CA SER A 26 47.86 -49.85 -11.10
C SER A 26 47.95 -49.52 -9.58
N GLU A 27 46.96 -49.87 -8.75
CA GLU A 27 46.89 -51.05 -7.82
C GLU A 27 48.06 -51.07 -6.80
N ASP A 28 47.91 -51.14 -5.46
CA ASP A 28 47.09 -52.05 -4.64
C ASP A 28 47.13 -51.65 -3.13
N GLU A 29 46.29 -52.33 -2.33
CA GLU A 29 46.26 -52.51 -0.85
C GLU A 29 45.64 -51.43 0.07
N GLY A 30 44.69 -51.86 0.91
CA GLY A 30 43.90 -51.00 1.80
C GLY A 30 44.13 -51.22 3.30
N ASP A 31 43.42 -50.47 4.13
CA ASP A 31 42.93 -50.89 5.45
C ASP A 31 41.92 -49.87 6.02
N THR A 32 40.93 -50.40 6.73
CA THR A 32 40.13 -49.86 7.85
C THR A 32 39.72 -48.38 7.97
N ASN A 33 38.39 -48.20 8.07
CA ASN A 33 37.63 -47.33 8.99
C ASN A 33 38.20 -45.96 9.39
N THR A 34 37.49 -44.91 8.97
CA THR A 34 36.96 -43.91 9.90
C THR A 34 35.67 -43.33 9.32
N GLU A 35 34.56 -43.58 10.02
CA GLU A 35 33.40 -42.71 10.01
C GLU A 35 33.91 -41.31 10.42
N ASP A 36 34.03 -40.41 9.46
CA ASP A 36 34.06 -38.98 9.76
C ASP A 36 32.63 -38.47 9.53
N GLY A 37 32.01 -38.07 10.64
CA GLY A 37 30.64 -37.60 10.69
C GLY A 37 30.44 -36.45 9.72
N ASN A 38 29.54 -36.66 8.77
CA ASN A 38 28.91 -35.57 8.05
C ASN A 38 28.11 -34.76 9.08
N ALA A 39 28.72 -33.71 9.62
CA ALA A 39 28.00 -32.62 10.23
C ALA A 39 27.05 -32.10 9.14
N GLY A 40 25.76 -32.41 9.28
CA GLY A 40 24.73 -31.99 8.35
C GLY A 40 24.72 -30.48 8.25
N GLY A 41 25.30 -29.96 7.16
CA GLY A 41 24.94 -28.62 6.69
C GLY A 41 23.58 -28.77 6.03
N GLU A 42 22.60 -27.99 6.49
CA GLU A 42 21.35 -27.80 5.78
C GLU A 42 21.65 -27.34 4.34
N GLU A 43 20.84 -27.79 3.39
CA GLU A 43 20.94 -27.39 1.99
C GLU A 43 20.82 -25.86 1.88
N GLU A 44 21.66 -25.25 1.04
CA GLU A 44 21.61 -23.80 0.82
C GLU A 44 20.38 -23.47 -0.03
N VAL A 45 19.51 -22.61 0.51
CA VAL A 45 18.27 -22.17 -0.15
C VAL A 45 18.45 -20.74 -0.65
N GLU A 46 18.23 -20.51 -1.94
CA GLU A 46 18.21 -19.17 -2.53
C GLU A 46 16.77 -18.74 -2.84
N LEU A 47 16.30 -17.67 -2.19
CA LEU A 47 15.01 -17.06 -2.43
C LEU A 47 15.18 -15.71 -3.13
N THR A 48 14.19 -15.34 -3.93
CA THR A 48 14.03 -14.02 -4.52
C THR A 48 12.82 -13.33 -3.92
N PHE A 49 12.99 -12.07 -3.49
CA PHE A 49 11.91 -11.30 -2.88
C PHE A 49 11.75 -9.97 -3.61
N TRP A 50 10.57 -9.77 -4.21
CA TRP A 50 10.20 -8.51 -4.87
C TRP A 50 9.25 -7.72 -3.98
N ALA A 51 9.63 -6.47 -3.71
CA ALA A 51 8.80 -5.51 -3.00
C ALA A 51 8.67 -4.20 -3.80
N PHE A 52 7.88 -3.27 -3.28
CA PHE A 52 7.74 -1.93 -3.82
C PHE A 52 7.85 -0.89 -2.70
N GLY A 53 8.18 0.34 -3.08
CA GLY A 53 8.29 1.46 -2.13
C GLY A 53 9.43 1.30 -1.11
N ALA A 54 9.36 2.11 -0.06
CA ALA A 54 10.35 2.18 1.02
C ALA A 54 9.81 1.48 2.27
N THR A 55 10.12 0.18 2.44
CA THR A 55 9.54 -0.66 3.51
C THR A 55 10.48 -0.89 4.71
N GLY A 56 11.78 -0.68 4.51
CA GLY A 56 12.82 -1.10 5.46
C GLY A 56 13.08 -2.60 5.51
N TYR A 57 12.53 -3.38 4.58
CA TYR A 57 12.69 -4.83 4.57
C TYR A 57 14.09 -5.29 4.20
N ASP A 58 14.93 -4.45 3.60
CA ASP A 58 16.34 -4.75 3.37
C ASP A 58 17.08 -5.05 4.68
N ALA A 59 16.86 -4.25 5.72
CA ALA A 59 17.46 -4.46 7.04
C ALA A 59 16.93 -5.75 7.71
N LEU A 60 15.62 -6.03 7.58
CA LEU A 60 14.99 -7.24 8.13
C LEU A 60 15.45 -8.49 7.37
N VAL A 61 15.63 -8.42 6.05
CA VAL A 61 16.21 -9.49 5.22
C VAL A 61 17.65 -9.79 5.66
N GLU A 62 18.46 -8.76 5.93
CA GLU A 62 19.80 -8.97 6.48
C GLU A 62 19.78 -9.62 7.86
N GLU A 63 18.83 -9.24 8.72
CA GLU A 63 18.65 -9.83 10.04
C GLU A 63 18.25 -11.30 9.95
N TYR A 64 17.28 -11.64 9.11
CA TYR A 64 16.85 -13.02 8.89
C TYR A 64 17.99 -13.91 8.37
N GLN A 65 18.75 -13.46 7.37
CA GLN A 65 19.88 -14.24 6.83
C GLN A 65 21.02 -14.44 7.84
N LYS A 66 21.15 -13.57 8.86
CA LYS A 66 22.10 -13.76 9.97
C LYS A 66 21.61 -14.84 10.94
N GLN A 67 20.29 -14.94 11.13
CA GLN A 67 19.67 -15.97 11.98
C GLN A 67 19.57 -17.33 11.27
N ASN A 68 19.42 -17.32 9.93
CA ASN A 68 19.26 -18.48 9.07
C ASN A 68 20.36 -18.53 8.01
N PRO A 69 21.59 -18.96 8.36
CA PRO A 69 22.75 -18.84 7.49
C PRO A 69 22.68 -19.72 6.23
N ASN A 70 21.82 -20.74 6.23
CA ASN A 70 21.50 -21.60 5.09
C ASN A 70 20.54 -20.94 4.08
N VAL A 71 19.88 -19.84 4.44
CA VAL A 71 18.98 -19.11 3.54
C VAL A 71 19.69 -17.87 2.97
N LYS A 72 19.50 -17.61 1.68
CA LYS A 72 19.99 -16.42 0.97
C LYS A 72 18.82 -15.77 0.25
N ILE A 73 18.55 -14.50 0.53
CA ILE A 73 17.41 -13.78 -0.03
C ILE A 73 17.92 -12.65 -0.90
N LYS A 74 17.61 -12.73 -2.20
CA LYS A 74 17.86 -11.68 -3.19
C LYS A 74 16.68 -10.72 -3.19
N PHE A 75 16.79 -9.70 -2.34
CA PHE A 75 15.78 -8.65 -2.21
C PHE A 75 15.91 -7.59 -3.32
N ARG A 76 14.79 -7.19 -3.92
CA ARG A 76 14.70 -6.02 -4.80
C ARG A 76 13.46 -5.20 -4.51
N THR A 77 13.58 -3.88 -4.65
CA THR A 77 12.44 -2.96 -4.65
C THR A 77 12.33 -2.24 -6.00
N ALA A 78 11.12 -1.86 -6.37
CA ALA A 78 10.80 -1.04 -7.55
C ALA A 78 9.65 -0.07 -7.24
N GLU A 79 9.35 0.83 -8.18
CA GLU A 79 8.13 1.65 -8.10
C GLU A 79 6.88 0.75 -8.18
N THR A 80 5.81 1.13 -7.47
CA THR A 80 4.59 0.31 -7.32
C THR A 80 4.03 -0.16 -8.65
N ALA A 81 3.90 0.71 -9.65
CA ALA A 81 3.38 0.33 -10.96
C ALA A 81 4.30 -0.66 -11.71
N GLU A 82 5.62 -0.39 -11.72
CA GLU A 82 6.61 -1.26 -12.35
C GLU A 82 6.64 -2.65 -11.69
N HIS A 83 6.59 -2.67 -10.35
CA HIS A 83 6.54 -3.89 -9.56
C HIS A 83 5.34 -4.76 -9.97
N HIS A 84 4.13 -4.20 -9.90
CA HIS A 84 2.91 -4.96 -10.14
C HIS A 84 2.76 -5.40 -11.61
N ASP A 85 3.17 -4.56 -12.57
CA ASP A 85 3.17 -4.95 -13.99
C ASP A 85 4.16 -6.08 -14.29
N ALA A 86 5.36 -6.03 -13.69
CA ALA A 86 6.35 -7.09 -13.83
C ALA A 86 5.87 -8.41 -13.21
N LEU A 87 5.29 -8.34 -12.01
CA LEU A 87 4.74 -9.50 -11.32
C LEU A 87 3.56 -10.11 -12.09
N PHE A 88 2.61 -9.29 -12.53
CA PHE A 88 1.47 -9.74 -13.32
C PHE A 88 1.91 -10.42 -14.62
N THR A 89 2.92 -9.87 -15.29
CA THR A 89 3.51 -10.46 -16.50
C THR A 89 4.14 -11.83 -16.22
N ALA A 90 4.89 -11.96 -15.12
CA ALA A 90 5.55 -13.19 -14.73
C ALA A 90 4.54 -14.31 -14.37
N LEU A 91 3.54 -13.98 -13.55
CA LEU A 91 2.45 -14.90 -13.18
C LEU A 91 1.65 -15.35 -14.41
N SER A 92 1.35 -14.43 -15.34
CA SER A 92 0.66 -14.73 -16.59
C SER A 92 1.47 -15.65 -17.51
N ALA A 93 2.80 -15.52 -17.50
CA ALA A 93 3.70 -16.39 -18.25
C ALA A 93 3.85 -17.78 -17.61
N GLY A 94 3.49 -17.93 -16.33
CA GLY A 94 3.74 -19.14 -15.54
C GLY A 94 5.23 -19.46 -15.40
N SER A 95 6.07 -18.42 -15.41
CA SER A 95 7.50 -18.53 -15.14
C SER A 95 8.09 -17.15 -14.83
N GLY A 96 9.15 -17.14 -14.01
CA GLY A 96 9.93 -15.92 -13.72
C GLY A 96 9.32 -15.02 -12.64
N ALA A 97 8.28 -15.49 -11.94
CA ALA A 97 7.83 -14.87 -10.70
C ALA A 97 8.91 -15.05 -9.62
N PRO A 98 8.98 -14.15 -8.63
CA PRO A 98 9.84 -14.36 -7.47
C PRO A 98 9.30 -15.48 -6.58
N ASP A 99 10.13 -15.93 -5.65
CA ASP A 99 9.69 -16.83 -4.58
C ASP A 99 8.76 -16.13 -3.59
N ILE A 100 8.95 -14.82 -3.40
CA ILE A 100 8.18 -13.98 -2.50
C ILE A 100 7.83 -12.66 -3.21
N ALA A 101 6.57 -12.23 -3.13
CA ALA A 101 6.09 -10.99 -3.74
C ALA A 101 5.22 -10.18 -2.77
N MET A 102 5.52 -8.88 -2.65
CA MET A 102 4.64 -7.93 -1.95
C MET A 102 3.49 -7.50 -2.86
N LEU A 103 2.26 -7.41 -2.34
CA LEU A 103 1.07 -7.03 -3.09
C LEU A 103 0.40 -5.83 -2.42
N GLU A 104 0.16 -4.77 -3.17
CA GLU A 104 -0.56 -3.60 -2.68
C GLU A 104 -2.07 -3.90 -2.61
N VAL A 105 -2.73 -3.46 -1.52
CA VAL A 105 -4.14 -3.78 -1.21
C VAL A 105 -5.06 -3.42 -2.37
N ASP A 106 -4.88 -2.24 -2.97
CA ASP A 106 -5.78 -1.77 -4.03
C ASP A 106 -5.61 -2.54 -5.35
N GLN A 107 -4.47 -3.22 -5.54
CA GLN A 107 -4.23 -4.10 -6.68
C GLN A 107 -4.48 -5.57 -6.37
N PHE A 108 -4.73 -5.95 -5.11
CA PHE A 108 -4.66 -7.33 -4.69
C PHE A 108 -5.71 -8.23 -5.37
N ASP A 109 -6.95 -7.73 -5.52
CA ASP A 109 -8.04 -8.46 -6.20
C ASP A 109 -7.69 -8.82 -7.66
N ARG A 110 -6.88 -7.99 -8.34
CA ARG A 110 -6.39 -8.28 -9.70
C ARG A 110 -5.49 -9.52 -9.74
N PHE A 111 -4.82 -9.87 -8.64
CA PHE A 111 -3.99 -11.08 -8.55
C PHE A 111 -4.78 -12.30 -8.11
N LYS A 112 -5.85 -12.13 -7.31
CA LYS A 112 -6.67 -13.24 -6.82
C LYS A 112 -7.32 -14.06 -7.94
N VAL A 113 -7.59 -13.46 -9.09
CA VAL A 113 -8.11 -14.17 -10.28
C VAL A 113 -7.17 -15.26 -10.80
N ALA A 114 -5.89 -15.22 -10.42
CA ALA A 114 -4.86 -16.19 -10.78
C ALA A 114 -4.47 -17.06 -9.57
N GLN A 115 -5.45 -17.52 -8.78
CA GLN A 115 -5.24 -18.35 -7.58
C GLN A 115 -4.35 -19.58 -7.82
N ASP A 116 -4.42 -20.20 -8.99
CA ASP A 116 -3.56 -21.33 -9.38
C ASP A 116 -2.07 -20.96 -9.55
N ARG A 117 -1.72 -19.67 -9.43
CA ARG A 117 -0.36 -19.14 -9.50
C ARG A 117 0.23 -18.76 -8.15
N PHE A 118 -0.47 -19.04 -7.06
CA PHE A 118 -0.02 -18.80 -5.70
C PHE A 118 -0.03 -20.09 -4.89
N GLU A 119 0.83 -20.15 -3.89
CA GLU A 119 0.75 -21.15 -2.83
C GLU A 119 -0.39 -20.82 -1.86
N ASN A 120 -1.06 -21.84 -1.32
CA ASN A 120 -2.00 -21.65 -0.22
C ASN A 120 -1.23 -21.58 1.09
N LEU A 121 -1.16 -20.41 1.72
CA LEU A 121 -0.37 -20.25 2.94
C LEU A 121 -0.91 -21.07 4.13
N TYR A 122 -2.18 -21.50 4.08
CA TYR A 122 -2.71 -22.44 5.07
C TYR A 122 -2.03 -23.81 5.04
N ASP A 123 -1.50 -24.24 3.90
CA ASP A 123 -0.77 -25.51 3.79
C ASP A 123 0.58 -25.49 4.52
N TYR A 124 1.05 -24.29 4.89
CA TYR A 124 2.35 -24.05 5.54
C TYR A 124 2.23 -23.60 7.01
N GLY A 125 1.01 -23.47 7.53
CA GLY A 125 0.77 -23.16 8.96
C GLY A 125 0.16 -21.79 9.25
N ALA A 126 -0.24 -21.00 8.23
CA ALA A 126 -0.75 -19.64 8.43
C ALA A 126 -1.93 -19.52 9.41
N ALA A 127 -2.73 -20.58 9.57
CA ALA A 127 -3.84 -20.59 10.52
C ALA A 127 -3.38 -20.37 11.98
N ASP A 128 -2.13 -20.71 12.32
CA ASP A 128 -1.61 -20.58 13.68
C ASP A 128 -1.35 -19.11 14.09
N VAL A 129 -1.19 -18.21 13.11
CA VAL A 129 -0.90 -16.77 13.34
C VAL A 129 -2.09 -15.86 13.01
N GLN A 130 -3.22 -16.40 12.56
CA GLN A 130 -4.40 -15.62 12.15
C GLN A 130 -4.85 -14.60 13.21
N ASP A 131 -4.95 -15.04 14.47
CA ASP A 131 -5.40 -14.22 15.60
C ASP A 131 -4.43 -13.08 15.96
N GLU A 132 -3.25 -13.02 15.34
CA GLU A 132 -2.30 -11.91 15.54
C GLU A 132 -2.67 -10.66 14.72
N TYR A 133 -3.54 -10.80 13.70
CA TYR A 133 -3.86 -9.74 12.74
C TYR A 133 -5.29 -9.19 12.94
N LEU A 134 -5.57 -8.04 12.35
CA LEU A 134 -6.93 -7.53 12.22
C LEU A 134 -7.77 -8.45 11.33
N ASP A 135 -8.94 -8.91 11.81
CA ASP A 135 -9.84 -9.81 11.09
C ASP A 135 -10.15 -9.35 9.66
N TRP A 136 -10.50 -8.08 9.48
CA TRP A 136 -10.85 -7.55 8.15
C TRP A 136 -9.67 -7.61 7.18
N LYS A 137 -8.44 -7.43 7.68
CA LYS A 137 -7.22 -7.46 6.88
C LYS A 137 -6.83 -8.90 6.55
N TRP A 138 -6.96 -9.81 7.52
CA TRP A 138 -6.74 -11.24 7.30
C TRP A 138 -7.72 -11.82 6.27
N ASN A 139 -9.02 -11.60 6.47
CA ASN A 139 -10.08 -12.12 5.59
C ASN A 139 -9.93 -11.58 4.15
N ALA A 140 -9.46 -10.34 4.00
CA ALA A 140 -9.13 -9.79 2.69
C ALA A 140 -7.90 -10.44 2.04
N GLY A 141 -7.09 -11.18 2.79
CA GLY A 141 -6.05 -12.12 2.34
C GLY A 141 -6.57 -13.38 1.65
N GLU A 142 -7.84 -13.73 1.89
CA GLU A 142 -8.41 -15.02 1.52
C GLU A 142 -9.11 -15.01 0.15
N ASP A 143 -9.38 -16.21 -0.35
CA ASP A 143 -10.38 -16.44 -1.39
C ASP A 143 -11.81 -16.31 -0.83
N ALA A 144 -12.80 -16.33 -1.72
CA ALA A 144 -14.21 -16.19 -1.32
C ALA A 144 -14.72 -17.33 -0.43
N SER A 145 -14.02 -18.47 -0.37
CA SER A 145 -14.40 -19.62 0.45
C SER A 145 -13.81 -19.58 1.86
N GLY A 146 -12.73 -18.83 2.07
CA GLY A 146 -11.92 -18.85 3.28
C GLY A 146 -11.05 -20.11 3.42
N GLU A 147 -10.96 -20.94 2.37
CA GLU A 147 -10.14 -22.17 2.38
C GLU A 147 -8.73 -21.94 1.81
N PHE A 148 -8.51 -20.80 1.14
CA PHE A 148 -7.24 -20.44 0.54
C PHE A 148 -6.76 -19.06 1.00
N LEU A 149 -5.59 -19.00 1.63
CA LEU A 149 -4.94 -17.74 1.99
C LEU A 149 -3.83 -17.43 0.98
N PHE A 150 -3.98 -16.33 0.25
CA PHE A 150 -3.02 -15.95 -0.79
C PHE A 150 -1.74 -15.33 -0.22
N ALA A 151 -1.85 -14.58 0.88
CA ALA A 151 -0.81 -13.69 1.33
C ALA A 151 -0.98 -13.30 2.80
N LEU A 152 0.13 -13.16 3.55
CA LEU A 152 0.08 -12.67 4.93
C LEU A 152 0.00 -11.13 4.96
N PRO A 153 -0.80 -10.54 5.87
CA PRO A 153 -0.84 -9.09 6.07
C PRO A 153 0.50 -8.51 6.50
N THR A 154 0.81 -7.30 6.02
CA THR A 154 1.98 -6.52 6.49
C THR A 154 1.51 -5.26 7.18
N ASP A 155 1.17 -4.24 6.39
CA ASP A 155 0.79 -2.93 6.85
C ASP A 155 -0.62 -2.55 6.38
N ILE A 156 -1.13 -1.50 7.00
CA ILE A 156 -2.43 -0.88 6.72
C ILE A 156 -2.28 0.63 6.63
N GLY A 157 -3.28 1.29 6.07
CA GLY A 157 -3.38 2.74 6.03
C GLY A 157 -4.70 3.22 6.63
N PRO A 158 -4.94 3.02 7.95
CA PRO A 158 -6.12 3.58 8.61
C PRO A 158 -6.10 5.10 8.43
N LYS A 159 -7.25 5.66 8.03
CA LYS A 159 -7.38 7.09 7.82
C LYS A 159 -7.71 7.82 9.12
N ALA A 160 -7.22 9.05 9.21
CA ALA A 160 -7.55 9.99 10.27
C ALA A 160 -7.65 11.41 9.70
N LEU A 161 -8.16 12.36 10.50
CA LEU A 161 -8.22 13.76 10.12
C LEU A 161 -6.90 14.43 10.51
N TYR A 162 -6.07 14.73 9.53
CA TYR A 162 -4.88 15.54 9.71
C TYR A 162 -5.31 16.99 9.60
N TYR A 163 -5.20 17.77 10.65
CA TYR A 163 -5.66 19.17 10.63
C TYR A 163 -4.55 20.14 11.02
N ARG A 164 -4.54 21.29 10.35
CA ARG A 164 -3.62 22.40 10.59
C ARG A 164 -4.08 23.20 11.79
N THR A 165 -3.36 23.07 12.90
CA THR A 165 -3.68 23.77 14.16
C THR A 165 -3.67 25.28 14.01
N ASP A 166 -2.73 25.84 13.26
CA ASP A 166 -2.63 27.28 13.00
C ASP A 166 -3.77 27.81 12.12
N VAL A 167 -4.21 27.04 11.11
CA VAL A 167 -5.38 27.40 10.28
C VAL A 167 -6.68 27.27 11.08
N PHE A 168 -6.78 26.26 11.94
CA PHE A 168 -7.93 26.09 12.85
C PHE A 168 -7.99 27.25 13.87
N GLU A 169 -6.87 27.65 14.47
CA GLU A 169 -6.78 28.82 15.36
C GLU A 169 -7.20 30.12 14.66
N GLU A 170 -6.71 30.35 13.44
CA GLU A 170 -7.09 31.51 12.61
C GLU A 170 -8.60 31.52 12.31
N ALA A 171 -9.18 30.33 12.08
CA ALA A 171 -10.61 30.14 11.85
C ALA A 171 -11.47 30.19 13.13
N GLY A 172 -10.87 30.26 14.32
CA GLY A 172 -11.57 30.19 15.59
C GLY A 172 -12.15 28.81 15.91
N LEU A 173 -11.55 27.75 15.38
CA LEU A 173 -11.84 26.35 15.67
C LEU A 173 -10.92 25.84 16.80
N PRO A 174 -11.33 24.79 17.55
CA PRO A 174 -10.49 24.17 18.56
C PRO A 174 -9.28 23.47 17.93
N THR A 175 -8.18 23.34 18.68
CA THR A 175 -6.98 22.62 18.22
C THR A 175 -6.64 21.40 19.05
N ASP A 176 -7.35 21.16 20.15
CA ASP A 176 -7.24 19.92 20.92
C ASP A 176 -7.88 18.76 20.13
N PRO A 177 -7.19 17.62 19.92
CA PRO A 177 -7.70 16.52 19.12
C PRO A 177 -9.07 15.99 19.55
N ALA A 178 -9.36 15.95 20.86
CA ALA A 178 -10.64 15.45 21.35
C ALA A 178 -11.77 16.46 21.11
N GLU A 179 -11.47 17.76 21.18
CA GLU A 179 -12.43 18.80 20.80
C GLU A 179 -12.68 18.83 19.29
N VAL A 180 -11.66 18.55 18.46
CA VAL A 180 -11.81 18.41 17.01
C VAL A 180 -12.63 17.18 16.65
N GLU A 181 -12.37 16.02 17.26
CA GLU A 181 -13.18 14.81 17.09
C GLU A 181 -14.65 15.06 17.48
N ALA A 182 -14.89 15.75 18.61
CA ALA A 182 -16.24 16.08 19.04
C ALA A 182 -16.94 17.08 18.11
N LEU A 183 -16.18 18.00 17.49
CA LEU A 183 -16.70 18.97 16.53
C LEU A 183 -17.01 18.34 15.18
N ILE A 184 -16.08 17.57 14.62
CA ILE A 184 -16.14 16.98 13.27
C ILE A 184 -16.50 15.50 13.42
N ASN A 185 -17.76 15.25 13.78
CA ASN A 185 -18.26 13.89 14.07
C ASN A 185 -19.24 13.35 13.02
N SER A 186 -19.51 14.10 11.96
CA SER A 186 -20.34 13.69 10.82
C SER A 186 -19.91 14.43 9.54
N PRO A 187 -20.33 13.96 8.36
CA PRO A 187 -20.10 14.67 7.09
C PRO A 187 -20.65 16.10 7.06
N GLU A 188 -21.78 16.36 7.75
CA GLU A 188 -22.37 17.69 7.86
C GLU A 188 -21.54 18.62 8.75
N GLU A 189 -21.05 18.11 9.89
CA GLU A 189 -20.20 18.91 10.77
C GLU A 189 -18.80 19.13 10.16
N PHE A 190 -18.29 18.18 9.38
CA PHE A 190 -17.10 18.38 8.53
C PHE A 190 -17.29 19.55 7.57
N LYS A 191 -18.39 19.57 6.82
CA LYS A 191 -18.73 20.68 5.92
C LYS A 191 -18.87 22.00 6.68
N LYS A 192 -19.50 21.99 7.86
CA LYS A 192 -19.70 23.19 8.68
C LYS A 192 -18.38 23.76 9.22
N ALA A 193 -17.46 22.91 9.67
CA ALA A 193 -16.10 23.32 10.03
C ALA A 193 -15.37 23.94 8.82
N GLY A 194 -15.50 23.31 7.64
CA GLY A 194 -14.95 23.85 6.40
C GLY A 194 -15.51 25.22 6.02
N LEU A 195 -16.82 25.43 6.15
CA LEU A 195 -17.44 26.75 5.92
C LEU A 195 -16.89 27.82 6.87
N GLN A 196 -16.66 27.49 8.14
CA GLN A 196 -16.07 28.41 9.10
C GLN A 196 -14.61 28.75 8.76
N VAL A 197 -13.80 27.76 8.36
CA VAL A 197 -12.44 27.98 7.83
C VAL A 197 -12.50 28.92 6.65
N LYS A 198 -13.38 28.65 5.67
CA LYS A 198 -13.52 29.44 4.46
C LYS A 198 -13.91 30.88 4.75
N GLU A 199 -14.88 31.11 5.64
CA GLU A 199 -15.36 32.43 6.02
C GLU A 199 -14.27 33.26 6.71
N ASN A 200 -13.52 32.65 7.63
CA ASN A 200 -12.59 33.37 8.50
C ASN A 200 -11.18 33.52 7.91
N THR A 201 -10.75 32.57 7.06
CA THR A 201 -9.38 32.52 6.52
C THR A 201 -9.31 32.68 5.00
N GLY A 202 -10.42 32.44 4.28
CA GLY A 202 -10.46 32.38 2.83
C GLY A 202 -9.91 31.09 2.20
N LYS A 203 -9.29 30.21 3.01
CA LYS A 203 -8.67 28.96 2.57
C LYS A 203 -9.72 27.87 2.32
N PRO A 204 -9.50 26.96 1.35
CA PRO A 204 -10.25 25.72 1.29
C PRO A 204 -10.05 24.87 2.56
N PHE A 205 -10.96 23.94 2.78
CA PHE A 205 -10.88 23.01 3.89
C PHE A 205 -10.01 21.80 3.53
N VAL A 206 -10.33 21.12 2.43
CA VAL A 206 -9.58 19.97 1.90
C VAL A 206 -8.74 20.35 0.70
N ASP A 207 -7.73 19.54 0.40
CA ASP A 207 -6.70 19.83 -0.59
C ASP A 207 -7.17 19.68 -2.06
N SER A 208 -8.08 18.74 -2.34
CA SER A 208 -8.41 18.29 -3.69
C SER A 208 -9.81 17.66 -3.80
N MET A 209 -10.32 17.61 -5.05
CA MET A 209 -11.57 16.91 -5.37
C MET A 209 -11.48 15.41 -5.09
N GLU A 210 -10.32 14.80 -5.32
CA GLU A 210 -10.12 13.37 -5.06
C GLU A 210 -10.25 13.06 -3.56
N MET A 211 -9.65 13.87 -2.67
CA MET A 211 -9.79 13.63 -1.23
C MET A 211 -11.21 13.87 -0.73
N ALA A 212 -11.89 14.90 -1.25
CA ALA A 212 -13.30 15.14 -0.95
C ALA A 212 -14.18 13.94 -1.35
N TYR A 213 -13.88 13.34 -2.49
CA TYR A 213 -14.55 12.15 -3.02
C TYR A 213 -14.25 10.89 -2.19
N ARG A 214 -12.98 10.67 -1.86
CA ARG A 214 -12.51 9.53 -1.07
C ARG A 214 -13.04 9.50 0.35
N ALA A 215 -13.48 10.65 0.89
CA ALA A 215 -14.12 10.72 2.20
C ALA A 215 -15.28 9.73 2.34
N LEU A 216 -16.13 9.61 1.31
CA LEU A 216 -17.28 8.70 1.30
C LEU A 216 -17.11 7.48 0.38
N LEU A 217 -16.09 7.45 -0.49
CA LEU A 217 -15.82 6.28 -1.32
C LEU A 217 -15.08 5.18 -0.55
N ASP A 218 -13.99 5.52 0.14
CA ASP A 218 -13.14 4.51 0.80
C ASP A 218 -13.85 3.65 1.88
N PRO A 219 -14.88 4.14 2.61
CA PRO A 219 -15.64 3.29 3.55
C PRO A 219 -16.69 2.39 2.87
N ALA A 220 -16.85 2.47 1.54
CA ALA A 220 -17.82 1.65 0.82
C ALA A 220 -17.44 0.17 0.84
N VAL A 221 -18.40 -0.73 1.09
CA VAL A 221 -18.17 -2.18 0.99
C VAL A 221 -17.91 -2.59 -0.46
N GLU A 222 -18.73 -2.08 -1.37
CA GLU A 222 -18.59 -2.23 -2.81
C GLU A 222 -18.54 -0.83 -3.45
N THR A 223 -17.66 -0.66 -4.43
CA THR A 223 -17.47 0.61 -5.12
C THR A 223 -18.03 0.53 -6.54
N TYR A 224 -17.18 0.27 -7.52
CA TYR A 224 -17.54 0.27 -8.94
C TYR A 224 -18.01 -1.10 -9.42
N LEU A 225 -17.53 -2.17 -8.80
CA LEU A 225 -17.73 -3.55 -9.23
C LEU A 225 -18.18 -4.39 -8.04
N ASN A 226 -19.01 -5.41 -8.30
CA ASN A 226 -19.24 -6.51 -7.35
C ASN A 226 -18.28 -7.70 -7.63
N PRO A 227 -18.23 -8.71 -6.74
CA PRO A 227 -17.43 -9.92 -6.95
C PRO A 227 -17.71 -10.66 -8.26
N GLU A 228 -18.90 -10.52 -8.83
CA GLU A 228 -19.27 -11.08 -10.15
C GLU A 228 -18.72 -10.29 -11.34
N GLY A 229 -18.10 -9.13 -11.09
CA GLY A 229 -17.56 -8.23 -12.12
C GLY A 229 -18.61 -7.34 -12.78
N GLU A 230 -19.82 -7.26 -12.21
CA GLU A 230 -20.89 -6.39 -12.69
C GLU A 230 -20.63 -4.95 -12.24
N LEU A 231 -20.97 -4.00 -13.11
CA LEU A 231 -20.74 -2.58 -12.88
C LEU A 231 -21.86 -1.97 -12.02
N LEU A 232 -21.52 -1.54 -10.80
CA LEU A 232 -22.46 -1.00 -9.81
C LEU A 232 -22.74 0.50 -9.97
N ILE A 233 -21.89 1.23 -10.70
CA ILE A 233 -22.01 2.69 -10.86
C ILE A 233 -23.32 3.12 -11.56
N GLU A 234 -24.02 2.20 -12.21
CA GLU A 234 -25.32 2.42 -12.85
C GLU A 234 -26.51 2.36 -11.88
N GLU A 235 -26.32 1.76 -10.71
CA GLU A 235 -27.41 1.52 -9.77
C GLU A 235 -27.85 2.82 -9.10
N GLU A 236 -29.16 3.05 -9.00
CA GLU A 236 -29.70 4.22 -8.32
C GLU A 236 -29.30 4.19 -6.84
N GLY A 237 -28.65 5.26 -6.37
CA GLY A 237 -28.22 5.38 -4.98
C GLY A 237 -26.92 4.64 -4.65
N ASN A 238 -26.13 4.22 -5.65
CA ASN A 238 -24.83 3.62 -5.39
C ASN A 238 -23.88 4.57 -4.65
N GLN A 239 -22.99 4.01 -3.83
CA GLN A 239 -22.08 4.77 -2.97
C GLN A 239 -21.09 5.64 -3.76
N VAL A 240 -20.74 5.24 -4.99
CA VAL A 240 -19.87 6.01 -5.88
C VAL A 240 -20.52 7.35 -6.26
N LYS A 241 -21.82 7.38 -6.57
CA LYS A 241 -22.55 8.63 -6.85
C LYS A 241 -22.72 9.47 -5.59
N VAL A 242 -23.00 8.85 -4.45
CA VAL A 242 -23.09 9.55 -3.15
C VAL A 242 -21.78 10.29 -2.84
N ALA A 243 -20.65 9.60 -3.01
CA ALA A 243 -19.34 10.20 -2.82
C ALA A 243 -19.04 11.30 -3.84
N TYR A 244 -19.40 11.10 -5.12
CA TYR A 244 -19.23 12.10 -6.18
C TYR A 244 -20.02 13.37 -5.86
N ASP A 245 -21.30 13.23 -5.52
CA ASP A 245 -22.18 14.36 -5.20
C ASP A 245 -21.71 15.13 -3.96
N TYR A 246 -21.19 14.42 -2.96
CA TYR A 246 -20.60 15.07 -1.79
C TYR A 246 -19.36 15.90 -2.15
N ALA A 247 -18.46 15.37 -2.99
CA ALA A 247 -17.30 16.13 -3.46
C ALA A 247 -17.71 17.38 -4.26
N VAL A 248 -18.70 17.24 -5.15
CA VAL A 248 -19.28 18.37 -5.90
C VAL A 248 -19.87 19.40 -4.94
N GLU A 249 -20.64 18.98 -3.94
CA GLU A 249 -21.25 19.87 -2.94
C GLU A 249 -20.19 20.65 -2.13
N LEU A 250 -19.09 20.00 -1.74
CA LEU A 250 -17.99 20.68 -1.05
C LEU A 250 -17.26 21.67 -1.98
N ASN A 251 -17.07 21.31 -3.24
CA ASN A 251 -16.44 22.17 -4.24
C ASN A 251 -17.28 23.42 -4.56
N GLU A 252 -18.59 23.26 -4.76
CA GLU A 252 -19.52 24.39 -4.95
C GLU A 252 -19.57 25.32 -3.75
N ALA A 253 -19.37 24.80 -2.54
CA ALA A 253 -19.22 25.58 -1.31
C ALA A 253 -17.84 26.27 -1.18
N GLY A 254 -16.91 26.04 -2.12
CA GLY A 254 -15.57 26.62 -2.12
C GLY A 254 -14.63 26.02 -1.07
N LEU A 255 -14.92 24.81 -0.60
CA LEU A 255 -14.19 24.09 0.45
C LEU A 255 -13.08 23.19 -0.09
N VAL A 256 -13.01 23.00 -1.40
CA VAL A 256 -12.06 22.09 -2.05
C VAL A 256 -10.94 22.90 -2.72
N GLY A 257 -9.70 22.57 -2.38
CA GLY A 257 -8.50 23.10 -3.01
C GLY A 257 -8.23 22.46 -4.38
N ASN A 258 -7.19 22.94 -5.05
CA ASN A 258 -6.71 22.36 -6.31
C ASN A 258 -5.22 22.04 -6.18
N TYR A 259 -4.91 21.18 -5.22
CA TYR A 259 -3.55 20.74 -4.91
C TYR A 259 -3.45 19.23 -5.14
N GLU A 260 -2.96 18.84 -6.32
CA GLU A 260 -2.78 17.43 -6.67
C GLU A 260 -1.69 16.80 -5.77
N MET A 261 -2.03 15.72 -5.07
CA MET A 261 -1.09 15.04 -4.18
C MET A 261 0.20 14.66 -4.92
N TRP A 262 1.29 14.54 -4.15
CA TRP A 262 2.62 14.18 -4.64
C TRP A 262 3.33 15.24 -5.51
N THR A 263 2.67 16.36 -5.81
CA THR A 263 3.27 17.47 -6.55
C THR A 263 4.07 18.42 -5.64
N PRO A 264 5.07 19.15 -6.18
CA PRO A 264 5.72 20.24 -5.45
C PRO A 264 4.74 21.32 -4.98
N GLU A 265 3.69 21.58 -5.76
CA GLU A 265 2.63 22.53 -5.43
C GLU A 265 1.85 22.10 -4.18
N TRP A 266 1.48 20.82 -4.08
CA TRP A 266 0.86 20.28 -2.87
C TRP A 266 1.81 20.28 -1.67
N ALA A 267 3.10 19.95 -1.87
CA ALA A 267 4.10 20.08 -0.80
C ALA A 267 4.20 21.53 -0.27
N SER A 268 4.15 22.53 -1.16
CA SER A 268 4.10 23.95 -0.78
C SER A 268 2.83 24.27 0.01
N ALA A 269 1.68 23.80 -0.46
CA ALA A 269 0.39 23.99 0.20
C ALA A 269 0.37 23.40 1.63
N VAL A 270 0.95 22.20 1.81
CA VAL A 270 1.13 21.55 3.12
C VAL A 270 2.05 22.38 4.03
N ASN A 271 3.14 22.95 3.52
CA ASN A 271 4.06 23.80 4.30
C ASN A 271 3.39 25.11 4.74
N GLU A 272 2.71 25.77 3.81
CA GLU A 272 2.16 27.12 3.98
C GLU A 272 0.81 27.10 4.70
N GLY A 273 0.08 25.99 4.62
CA GLY A 273 -1.25 25.83 5.21
C GLY A 273 -2.29 26.45 4.33
N ASP A 274 -2.22 26.17 3.04
CA ASP A 274 -3.16 26.67 2.05
C ASP A 274 -4.50 25.93 2.07
N PHE A 275 -4.57 24.78 2.74
CA PHE A 275 -5.78 24.07 3.12
C PHE A 275 -5.70 23.71 4.61
N ALA A 276 -6.83 23.35 5.21
CA ALA A 276 -6.94 23.20 6.67
C ALA A 276 -6.91 21.75 7.15
N ALA A 277 -7.35 20.80 6.33
CA ALA A 277 -7.48 19.40 6.70
C ALA A 277 -7.19 18.46 5.53
N GLU A 278 -6.67 17.28 5.86
CA GLU A 278 -6.35 16.16 4.97
C GLU A 278 -6.95 14.88 5.56
N LEU A 279 -7.63 14.07 4.74
CA LEU A 279 -8.14 12.75 5.15
C LEU A 279 -7.06 11.69 4.93
N GLY A 280 -5.95 11.84 5.65
CA GLY A 280 -4.72 11.07 5.42
C GLY A 280 -4.74 9.67 6.04
N ALA A 281 -4.13 8.72 5.36
CA ALA A 281 -3.76 7.42 5.93
C ALA A 281 -2.47 7.52 6.76
N GLY A 282 -2.28 6.65 7.75
CA GLY A 282 -1.12 6.69 8.66
C GLY A 282 0.25 6.78 7.97
N TRP A 283 0.43 6.10 6.83
CA TRP A 283 1.67 6.12 6.05
C TRP A 283 1.98 7.48 5.40
N LEU A 284 0.98 8.37 5.23
CA LEU A 284 1.14 9.68 4.58
C LEU A 284 2.15 10.57 5.32
N LYS A 285 2.27 10.38 6.63
CA LYS A 285 3.18 11.11 7.48
C LYS A 285 4.63 11.05 6.95
N GLY A 286 5.12 9.86 6.60
CA GLY A 286 6.51 9.70 6.14
C GLY A 286 6.81 10.51 4.88
N TRP A 287 5.81 10.63 4.00
CA TRP A 287 5.92 11.51 2.83
C TRP A 287 5.95 12.99 3.24
N MET A 288 5.09 13.42 4.16
CA MET A 288 5.03 14.81 4.63
C MET A 288 6.31 15.23 5.35
N GLU A 289 6.93 14.38 6.15
CA GLU A 289 8.22 14.66 6.79
C GLU A 289 9.35 14.87 5.76
N GLY A 290 9.32 14.11 4.66
CA GLY A 290 10.32 14.23 3.59
C GLY A 290 10.14 15.44 2.67
N ASN A 291 8.89 15.91 2.49
CA ASN A 291 8.55 16.89 1.45
C ASN A 291 7.99 18.23 1.99
N ALA A 292 7.46 18.23 3.21
CA ALA A 292 6.84 19.40 3.86
C ALA A 292 7.50 19.72 5.21
N THR A 293 8.81 19.92 5.19
CA THR A 293 9.64 20.12 6.41
C THR A 293 9.28 21.37 7.22
N ASP A 294 8.62 22.36 6.63
CA ASP A 294 8.18 23.58 7.33
C ASP A 294 6.81 23.41 8.01
N ALA A 295 6.14 22.28 7.79
CA ALA A 295 4.88 21.93 8.45
C ALA A 295 5.06 21.28 9.84
N VAL A 296 6.30 20.95 10.22
CA VAL A 296 6.62 20.32 11.52
C VAL A 296 5.99 21.09 12.68
N GLY A 297 5.23 20.36 13.51
CA GLY A 297 4.55 20.90 14.69
C GLY A 297 3.24 21.63 14.41
N LYS A 298 2.87 21.87 13.14
CA LYS A 298 1.65 22.59 12.75
C LYS A 298 0.44 21.67 12.56
N PHE A 299 0.66 20.37 12.40
CA PHE A 299 -0.41 19.39 12.30
C PHE A 299 -0.69 18.70 13.63
N ARG A 300 -1.93 18.23 13.74
CA ARG A 300 -2.40 17.23 14.70
C ARG A 300 -3.30 16.25 13.97
N VAL A 301 -3.56 15.11 14.60
CA VAL A 301 -4.44 14.07 14.07
C VAL A 301 -5.63 13.90 15.01
N ALA A 302 -6.84 13.84 14.46
CA ALA A 302 -8.05 13.48 15.19
C ALA A 302 -8.76 12.31 14.48
N ALA A 303 -9.64 11.61 15.19
CA ALA A 303 -10.46 10.58 14.55
C ALA A 303 -11.35 11.22 13.47
N LEU A 304 -11.60 10.46 12.41
CA LEU A 304 -12.60 10.80 11.40
C LEU A 304 -14.01 10.45 11.92
N PRO A 305 -15.07 11.11 11.41
CA PRO A 305 -16.43 10.59 11.51
C PRO A 305 -16.49 9.12 11.09
N THR A 306 -17.36 8.34 11.73
CA THR A 306 -17.53 6.92 11.40
C THR A 306 -17.89 6.72 9.92
N GLU A 307 -18.63 7.65 9.32
CA GLU A 307 -18.98 7.63 7.89
C GLU A 307 -17.77 7.82 6.96
N PHE A 308 -16.62 8.26 7.46
CA PHE A 308 -15.37 8.42 6.71
C PHE A 308 -14.29 7.40 7.13
N ALA A 309 -14.57 6.59 8.16
CA ALA A 309 -13.63 5.63 8.72
C ALA A 309 -13.34 4.53 7.69
N ALA A 310 -12.10 4.51 7.20
CA ALA A 310 -11.70 3.58 6.15
C ALA A 310 -10.19 3.37 6.15
N ASN A 311 -9.78 2.32 5.45
CA ASN A 311 -8.39 2.06 5.13
C ASN A 311 -8.08 2.55 3.71
N TRP A 312 -6.94 3.19 3.53
CA TRP A 312 -6.38 3.51 2.23
C TRP A 312 -4.94 3.02 2.13
N GLY A 313 -4.70 2.01 1.29
CA GLY A 313 -3.39 1.40 1.08
C GLY A 313 -3.05 0.30 2.09
N GLY A 314 -1.76 0.05 2.27
CA GLY A 314 -1.24 -1.13 2.95
C GLY A 314 -1.00 -2.28 1.99
N SER A 315 -0.44 -3.38 2.50
CA SER A 315 0.10 -4.43 1.64
C SER A 315 -0.03 -5.82 2.24
N TYR A 316 0.25 -6.81 1.41
CA TYR A 316 0.39 -8.22 1.77
C TYR A 316 1.70 -8.78 1.21
N ILE A 317 2.12 -9.96 1.68
CA ILE A 317 3.23 -10.71 1.08
C ILE A 317 2.76 -12.13 0.75
N ALA A 318 2.88 -12.49 -0.52
CA ALA A 318 2.46 -13.75 -1.10
C ALA A 318 3.66 -14.60 -1.51
N VAL A 319 3.42 -15.91 -1.67
CA VAL A 319 4.36 -16.89 -2.22
C VAL A 319 3.82 -17.36 -3.58
N PRO A 320 4.40 -16.93 -4.72
CA PRO A 320 4.02 -17.45 -6.03
C PRO A 320 4.30 -18.95 -6.18
N GLY A 321 3.39 -19.68 -6.82
CA GLY A 321 3.42 -21.15 -6.94
C GLY A 321 4.47 -21.73 -7.88
N ASP A 322 5.30 -20.89 -8.51
CA ASP A 322 6.43 -21.35 -9.32
C ASP A 322 7.69 -21.64 -8.46
N THR A 323 7.66 -21.35 -7.14
CA THR A 323 8.80 -21.57 -6.25
C THR A 323 9.05 -23.06 -5.96
N GLU A 324 10.32 -23.44 -5.86
CA GLU A 324 10.72 -24.79 -5.40
C GLU A 324 10.93 -24.85 -3.87
N HIS A 325 10.82 -23.70 -3.18
CA HIS A 325 11.17 -23.51 -1.76
C HIS A 325 10.03 -22.85 -0.98
N ALA A 326 8.80 -23.31 -1.20
CA ALA A 326 7.59 -22.68 -0.66
C ALA A 326 7.56 -22.63 0.88
N GLN A 327 8.05 -23.68 1.56
CA GLN A 327 8.12 -23.68 3.02
C GLN A 327 9.11 -22.63 3.52
N GLU A 328 10.33 -22.59 2.98
CA GLU A 328 11.34 -21.61 3.40
C GLU A 328 10.95 -20.18 3.04
N ALA A 329 10.23 -19.99 1.94
CA ALA A 329 9.61 -18.71 1.59
C ALA A 329 8.56 -18.31 2.63
N TYR A 330 7.63 -19.21 2.98
CA TYR A 330 6.62 -18.96 4.01
C TYR A 330 7.25 -18.65 5.37
N ASP A 331 8.23 -19.43 5.82
CA ASP A 331 8.93 -19.22 7.11
C ASP A 331 9.54 -17.81 7.19
N PHE A 332 10.12 -17.32 6.09
CA PHE A 332 10.62 -15.95 6.02
C PHE A 332 9.48 -14.93 6.06
N VAL A 333 8.39 -15.16 5.34
CA VAL A 333 7.25 -14.23 5.32
C VAL A 333 6.61 -14.13 6.70
N GLU A 334 6.32 -15.25 7.36
CA GLU A 334 5.79 -15.29 8.73
C GLU A 334 6.70 -14.54 9.70
N TRP A 335 8.02 -14.80 9.65
CA TRP A 335 8.99 -14.07 10.47
C TRP A 335 8.96 -12.56 10.18
N LEU A 336 8.99 -12.18 8.90
CA LEU A 336 9.04 -10.79 8.46
C LEU A 336 7.81 -10.00 8.92
N VAL A 337 6.63 -10.64 8.91
CA VAL A 337 5.35 -10.00 9.25
C VAL A 337 4.89 -10.26 10.67
N SER A 338 5.76 -10.80 11.53
CA SER A 338 5.52 -10.91 12.97
C SER A 338 5.33 -9.54 13.63
N PRO A 339 4.60 -9.45 14.77
CA PRO A 339 4.38 -8.19 15.48
C PRO A 339 5.67 -7.40 15.75
N GLU A 340 6.73 -8.08 16.19
CA GLU A 340 8.01 -7.46 16.50
C GLU A 340 8.67 -6.82 15.27
N ASN A 341 8.60 -7.49 14.12
CA ASN A 341 9.21 -6.98 12.88
C ASN A 341 8.34 -5.93 12.18
N GLN A 342 7.00 -6.00 12.31
CA GLN A 342 6.12 -4.91 11.92
C GLN A 342 6.38 -3.64 12.75
N LEU A 343 6.61 -3.75 14.07
CA LEU A 343 7.00 -2.61 14.89
C LEU A 343 8.32 -1.98 14.40
N LYS A 344 9.33 -2.79 14.05
CA LYS A 344 10.59 -2.29 13.48
C LYS A 344 10.37 -1.56 12.16
N SER A 345 9.50 -2.08 11.28
CA SER A 345 9.16 -1.42 10.01
C SER A 345 8.40 -0.11 10.25
N PHE A 346 7.42 -0.10 11.15
CA PHE A 346 6.71 1.10 11.57
C PHE A 346 7.65 2.20 12.08
N GLN A 347 8.56 1.86 13.00
CA GLN A 347 9.49 2.84 13.57
C GLN A 347 10.51 3.38 12.57
N SER A 348 10.87 2.59 11.55
CA SER A 348 11.89 2.99 10.58
C SER A 348 11.33 3.69 9.35
N HIS A 349 10.13 3.30 8.88
CA HIS A 349 9.57 3.75 7.60
C HIS A 349 8.09 4.15 7.67
N GLY A 350 7.43 4.00 8.83
CA GLY A 350 6.04 4.45 9.04
C GLY A 350 4.97 3.50 8.51
N LEU A 351 5.32 2.25 8.15
CA LEU A 351 4.33 1.23 7.77
C LEU A 351 3.48 0.87 8.98
N PHE A 352 2.20 1.25 8.98
CA PHE A 352 1.34 1.06 10.14
C PHE A 352 1.02 -0.44 10.32
N PRO A 353 1.30 -1.04 11.48
CA PRO A 353 1.18 -2.49 11.68
C PRO A 353 -0.24 -2.99 11.45
N SER A 354 -0.38 -4.13 10.78
CA SER A 354 -1.64 -4.89 10.73
C SER A 354 -1.77 -5.86 11.92
N ALA A 355 -0.66 -6.20 12.56
CA ALA A 355 -0.61 -7.07 13.73
C ALA A 355 -1.06 -6.32 14.99
N THR A 356 -2.14 -6.79 15.61
CA THR A 356 -2.83 -6.09 16.71
C THR A 356 -2.02 -6.06 18.00
N ALA A 357 -1.16 -7.07 18.22
CA ALA A 357 -0.28 -7.12 19.38
C ALA A 357 0.68 -5.93 19.46
N VAL A 358 0.99 -5.29 18.31
CA VAL A 358 1.85 -4.09 18.28
C VAL A 358 1.19 -2.92 19.01
N TYR A 359 -0.13 -2.82 19.01
CA TYR A 359 -0.86 -1.69 19.61
C TYR A 359 -0.72 -1.61 21.13
N GLU A 360 -0.41 -2.73 21.77
CA GLU A 360 -0.21 -2.83 23.22
C GLU A 360 1.28 -2.72 23.61
N MET A 361 2.20 -2.61 22.64
CA MET A 361 3.63 -2.46 22.91
C MET A 361 3.94 -1.03 23.39
N GLU A 362 4.76 -0.90 24.44
CA GLU A 362 5.10 0.40 25.03
C GLU A 362 5.77 1.32 24.00
N GLU A 363 6.64 0.75 23.17
CA GLU A 363 7.33 1.45 22.09
C GLU A 363 6.37 2.00 21.02
N PHE A 364 5.19 1.39 20.86
CA PHE A 364 4.17 1.88 19.94
C PHE A 364 3.29 2.96 20.59
N ALA A 365 2.81 2.70 21.81
CA ALA A 365 1.87 3.56 22.53
C ALA A 365 2.51 4.83 23.12
N ALA A 366 3.83 4.87 23.30
CA ALA A 366 4.52 6.01 23.91
C ALA A 366 5.32 6.87 22.92
N THR A 367 5.25 6.59 21.61
CA THR A 367 6.03 7.34 20.61
C THR A 367 5.40 8.70 20.34
N GLU A 368 6.00 9.75 20.90
CA GLU A 368 5.68 11.14 20.55
C GLU A 368 6.17 11.46 19.13
N ASP A 369 5.32 12.15 18.37
CA ASP A 369 5.61 12.49 16.98
C ASP A 369 5.90 14.00 16.83
N GLU A 370 7.15 14.35 16.52
CA GLU A 370 7.57 15.75 16.37
C GLU A 370 6.82 16.47 15.22
N PHE A 371 6.53 15.76 14.12
CA PHE A 371 5.78 16.34 13.01
C PHE A 371 4.38 16.76 13.46
N PHE A 372 3.74 15.97 14.33
CA PHE A 372 2.48 16.30 14.98
C PHE A 372 2.65 16.99 16.33
N GLY A 373 3.76 17.72 16.52
CA GLY A 373 4.04 18.57 17.68
C GLY A 373 4.01 17.83 19.03
N GLY A 374 4.51 16.59 19.05
CA GLY A 374 4.60 15.73 20.22
C GLY A 374 3.33 14.93 20.51
N GLN A 375 2.36 14.91 19.60
CA GLN A 375 1.19 14.04 19.75
C GLN A 375 1.60 12.58 19.60
N ILE A 376 1.05 11.70 20.45
CA ILE A 376 1.05 10.26 20.23
C ILE A 376 -0.08 9.94 19.26
N THR A 377 0.25 9.78 17.98
CA THR A 377 -0.75 9.55 16.91
C THR A 377 -1.09 8.09 16.71
N SER A 378 -0.21 7.18 17.15
CA SER A 378 -0.36 5.73 17.01
C SER A 378 -1.67 5.21 17.59
N GLU A 379 -2.12 5.72 18.73
CA GLU A 379 -3.41 5.34 19.35
C GLU A 379 -4.62 5.76 18.50
N VAL A 380 -4.57 6.92 17.84
CA VAL A 380 -5.67 7.40 16.99
C VAL A 380 -5.84 6.48 15.78
N PHE A 381 -4.72 6.14 15.13
CA PHE A 381 -4.73 5.22 13.99
C PHE A 381 -5.04 3.78 14.40
N ALA A 382 -4.61 3.33 15.58
CA ALA A 382 -4.91 1.98 16.06
C ALA A 382 -6.40 1.80 16.33
N LYS A 383 -7.05 2.80 16.92
CA LYS A 383 -8.51 2.83 17.06
C LYS A 383 -9.20 2.83 15.70
N ALA A 384 -8.77 3.72 14.78
CA ALA A 384 -9.33 3.77 13.43
C ALA A 384 -9.16 2.44 12.67
N ALA A 385 -8.04 1.72 12.89
CA ALA A 385 -7.78 0.41 12.30
C ALA A 385 -8.74 -0.68 12.81
N GLN A 386 -9.12 -0.60 14.09
CA GLN A 386 -10.03 -1.55 14.74
C GLN A 386 -11.51 -1.28 14.40
N ASP A 387 -11.85 -0.04 14.04
CA ASP A 387 -13.22 0.37 13.71
C ASP A 387 -13.61 0.06 12.24
N ILE A 388 -12.69 -0.49 11.42
CA ILE A 388 -12.97 -0.88 10.03
C ILE A 388 -13.79 -2.18 9.99
N GLU A 389 -14.97 -2.12 9.37
CA GLU A 389 -15.93 -3.25 9.31
C GLU A 389 -15.64 -4.27 8.20
N GLY A 390 -14.71 -3.98 7.27
CA GLY A 390 -14.36 -4.89 6.17
C GLY A 390 -13.44 -4.25 5.14
N ALA A 391 -12.83 -5.07 4.29
CA ALA A 391 -12.10 -4.57 3.13
C ALA A 391 -13.03 -4.24 1.98
N VAL A 392 -12.66 -3.21 1.21
CA VAL A 392 -13.37 -2.78 0.00
C VAL A 392 -13.03 -3.71 -1.14
N TYR A 393 -14.04 -4.27 -1.81
CA TYR A 393 -13.81 -5.00 -3.05
C TYR A 393 -13.55 -4.02 -4.20
N LYS A 394 -12.45 -4.24 -4.94
CA LYS A 394 -12.02 -3.38 -6.05
C LYS A 394 -12.14 -4.09 -7.40
N GLY A 395 -11.78 -5.37 -7.48
CA GLY A 395 -11.86 -6.16 -8.72
C GLY A 395 -10.89 -5.72 -9.82
N GLU A 396 -10.77 -6.50 -10.90
CA GLU A 396 -9.72 -6.34 -11.94
C GLU A 396 -9.76 -4.98 -12.67
N LYS A 397 -10.96 -4.43 -12.88
CA LYS A 397 -11.17 -3.19 -13.64
C LYS A 397 -11.36 -1.96 -12.75
N TYR A 398 -11.04 -2.04 -11.46
CA TYR A 398 -11.15 -0.93 -10.50
C TYR A 398 -10.52 0.36 -11.03
N PHE A 399 -9.20 0.35 -11.24
CA PHE A 399 -8.45 1.57 -11.54
C PHE A 399 -8.88 2.25 -12.85
N PRO A 400 -9.08 1.52 -13.97
CA PRO A 400 -9.61 2.13 -15.18
C PRO A 400 -10.97 2.81 -14.96
N VAL A 401 -11.89 2.18 -14.21
CA VAL A 401 -13.22 2.76 -13.95
C VAL A 401 -13.14 3.95 -12.98
N HIS A 402 -12.38 3.79 -11.89
CA HIS A 402 -12.10 4.85 -10.92
C HIS A 402 -11.56 6.10 -11.60
N GLN A 403 -10.59 5.95 -12.51
CA GLN A 403 -9.99 7.06 -13.23
C GLN A 403 -11.01 7.86 -14.06
N GLU A 404 -12.03 7.22 -14.63
CA GLU A 404 -13.07 7.93 -15.38
C GLU A 404 -13.94 8.83 -14.50
N VAL A 405 -14.15 8.46 -13.24
CA VAL A 405 -14.84 9.28 -12.24
C VAL A 405 -13.94 10.41 -11.73
N ILE A 406 -12.65 10.14 -11.49
CA ILE A 406 -11.67 11.18 -11.15
C ILE A 406 -11.58 12.23 -12.27
N ASN A 407 -11.56 11.80 -13.54
CA ASN A 407 -11.57 12.72 -14.68
C ASN A 407 -12.84 13.61 -14.71
N ALA A 408 -14.01 13.04 -14.39
CA ALA A 408 -15.25 13.80 -14.28
C ALA A 408 -15.19 14.84 -13.14
N LEU A 409 -14.68 14.46 -11.97
CA LEU A 409 -14.48 15.36 -10.83
C LEU A 409 -13.54 16.54 -11.18
N HIS A 410 -12.44 16.28 -11.89
CA HIS A 410 -11.55 17.33 -12.38
C HIS A 410 -12.25 18.27 -13.38
N ASN A 411 -13.01 17.72 -14.33
CA ASN A 411 -13.78 18.53 -15.29
C ASN A 411 -14.81 19.42 -14.57
N VAL A 412 -15.47 18.90 -13.53
CA VAL A 412 -16.40 19.68 -12.69
C VAL A 412 -15.66 20.80 -11.96
N GLN A 413 -14.47 20.53 -11.42
CA GLN A 413 -13.66 21.55 -10.79
C GLN A 413 -13.26 22.68 -11.77
N ASP A 414 -13.07 22.34 -13.05
CA ASP A 414 -12.84 23.29 -14.15
C ASP A 414 -14.11 23.98 -14.66
N GLY A 415 -15.29 23.66 -14.09
CA GLY A 415 -16.56 24.33 -14.35
C GLY A 415 -17.48 23.62 -15.34
N ALA A 416 -17.24 22.34 -15.64
CA ALA A 416 -18.20 21.50 -16.37
C ALA A 416 -19.46 21.19 -15.52
N ASP A 417 -20.54 20.78 -16.19
CA ASP A 417 -21.78 20.40 -15.51
C ASP A 417 -21.62 19.04 -14.79
N PRO A 418 -21.89 18.95 -13.48
CA PRO A 418 -21.68 17.73 -12.71
C PRO A 418 -22.48 16.51 -13.18
N GLU A 419 -23.71 16.70 -13.64
CA GLU A 419 -24.57 15.60 -14.10
C GLU A 419 -24.14 15.13 -15.50
N GLU A 420 -23.80 16.05 -16.40
CA GLU A 420 -23.26 15.67 -17.73
C GLU A 420 -21.93 14.89 -17.61
N GLU A 421 -21.03 15.30 -16.71
CA GLU A 421 -19.75 14.60 -16.49
C GLU A 421 -19.93 13.23 -15.82
N TRP A 422 -20.88 13.12 -14.88
CA TRP A 422 -21.25 11.84 -14.27
C TRP A 422 -21.77 10.85 -15.33
N ASP A 423 -22.77 11.26 -16.13
CA ASP A 423 -23.33 10.44 -17.20
C ASP A 423 -22.26 10.00 -18.21
N ALA A 424 -21.31 10.90 -18.52
CA ALA A 424 -20.20 10.59 -19.40
C ALA A 424 -19.21 9.59 -18.79
N ALA A 425 -18.91 9.69 -17.48
CA ALA A 425 -18.07 8.75 -16.76
C ALA A 425 -18.71 7.36 -16.69
N VAL A 426 -20.00 7.26 -16.34
CA VAL A 426 -20.76 5.99 -16.32
C VAL A 426 -20.68 5.31 -17.69
N LYS A 427 -20.89 6.06 -18.77
CA LYS A 427 -20.80 5.53 -20.13
C LYS A 427 -19.38 5.04 -20.49
N ARG A 428 -18.33 5.76 -20.08
CA ARG A 428 -16.95 5.33 -20.32
C ARG A 428 -16.61 4.07 -19.52
N ALA A 429 -17.11 3.96 -18.29
CA ALA A 429 -16.99 2.75 -17.47
C ALA A 429 -17.65 1.54 -18.15
N GLN A 430 -18.86 1.69 -18.70
CA GLN A 430 -19.54 0.64 -19.49
C GLN A 430 -18.69 0.16 -20.68
N ASP A 431 -18.11 1.11 -21.42
CA ASP A 431 -17.27 0.81 -22.58
C ASP A 431 -15.96 0.10 -22.17
N LEU A 432 -15.48 0.27 -20.93
CA LEU A 432 -14.32 -0.41 -20.38
C LEU A 432 -14.63 -1.85 -19.96
N ILE A 433 -15.77 -2.09 -19.30
CA ILE A 433 -16.19 -3.42 -18.85
C ILE A 433 -16.58 -4.33 -20.01
N SER A 434 -17.10 -3.77 -21.11
CA SER A 434 -17.53 -4.53 -22.29
C SER A 434 -16.39 -5.01 -23.22
N ARG A 435 -15.13 -4.67 -22.93
CA ARG A 435 -13.95 -5.03 -23.72
C ARG A 435 -13.12 -6.10 -23.02
#